data_AF-A0A147AB12-F1
#
_entry.id   AF-A0A147AB12-F1
#
_cell.length_a   1.000
_cell.length_b   1.000
_cell.length_c   1.000
_cell.angle_alpha   90.00
_cell.angle_beta   90.00
_cell.angle_gamma   90.00
#
_symmetry.space_group_name_H-M   'P 1'
#
loop_
_entity.id
_entity.type
_entity.pdbx_description
1 polymer ?
#
loop_
_entity_poly.entity_id
_entity_poly.type
_entity_poly.pdbx_seq_one_letter_code
_entity_poly.pdbx_strand_id
1 'polypeptide(L)'
;MASFMVSLLLLVLQTYAAPSELAEAGFGTAQDARDLGSVLPANASEEATSSPPPGTSKRTPHSIIIGVRKGGTRALLEMLDIHPEVAAAATEVHFFDWDENYAKGLEWYRDLMPYSYPHQITIEKTPGYFTSALAPERICSMNSSIKLLLILRDPAERVISDYTQVYFNRLENHKPVQAIENLLVRNGALNVRYKAIQRSLYDVHMRNWLRHFPLEQMHIVNGDALIHDPLPELQKVERFLNLPPRIVASNFYFNQTKGFYCIRSDGRERCLHESKGRPHPSVNGTVLQQLRSYLREHNQNFFRMVKRTFNWQ
;
A
#
# COMPACT_ATOMS: atom_id res chain seq x y z
N MET A 1 -54.67 -10.12 -61.78
CA MET A 1 -55.61 -10.78 -60.86
C MET A 1 -54.84 -11.24 -59.63
N ALA A 2 -55.28 -10.80 -58.44
CA ALA A 2 -55.07 -11.38 -57.10
C ALA A 2 -53.63 -11.66 -56.62
N SER A 3 -53.25 -11.51 -55.35
CA SER A 3 -53.74 -10.85 -54.12
C SER A 3 -52.78 -11.33 -53.01
N PHE A 4 -52.38 -10.45 -52.08
CA PHE A 4 -52.09 -10.71 -50.65
C PHE A 4 -50.99 -11.76 -50.28
N MET A 5 -50.17 -11.66 -49.22
CA MET A 5 -49.75 -10.65 -48.23
C MET A 5 -48.78 -11.36 -47.25
N VAL A 6 -48.07 -10.56 -46.44
CA VAL A 6 -47.37 -10.91 -45.17
C VAL A 6 -45.90 -11.39 -45.22
N SER A 7 -45.01 -10.42 -44.99
CA SER A 7 -43.98 -10.32 -43.93
C SER A 7 -43.38 -11.61 -43.33
N LEU A 8 -42.04 -11.71 -43.25
CA LEU A 8 -41.25 -11.36 -42.05
C LEU A 8 -39.83 -11.97 -42.10
N LEU A 9 -38.88 -11.17 -41.61
CA LEU A 9 -37.62 -11.53 -40.96
C LEU A 9 -36.32 -11.66 -41.79
N LEU A 10 -35.46 -10.68 -41.49
CA LEU A 10 -34.02 -10.55 -41.77
C LEU A 10 -33.20 -11.76 -41.26
N LEU A 11 -32.32 -12.27 -42.12
CA LEU A 11 -31.11 -13.01 -41.74
C LEU A 11 -30.08 -12.92 -42.86
N VAL A 12 -29.30 -11.84 -42.86
CA VAL A 12 -28.05 -11.76 -43.64
C VAL A 12 -26.91 -12.12 -42.69
N LEU A 13 -26.47 -13.36 -42.78
CA LEU A 13 -25.18 -13.82 -42.27
C LEU A 13 -24.09 -13.27 -43.21
N GLN A 14 -23.54 -12.10 -42.89
CA GLN A 14 -22.26 -11.67 -43.42
C GLN A 14 -21.21 -11.83 -42.33
N THR A 15 -20.31 -12.78 -42.58
CA THR A 15 -19.04 -12.99 -41.90
C THR A 15 -18.20 -11.72 -41.99
N TYR A 16 -18.08 -10.98 -40.88
CA TYR A 16 -17.03 -9.98 -40.72
C TYR A 16 -15.87 -10.59 -39.96
N ALA A 17 -14.78 -10.82 -40.68
CA ALA A 17 -13.46 -11.01 -40.12
C ALA A 17 -13.11 -9.78 -39.25
N ALA A 18 -12.59 -10.04 -38.06
CA ALA A 18 -12.12 -9.01 -37.14
C ALA A 18 -10.96 -8.22 -37.78
N PRO A 19 -10.98 -6.88 -37.78
CA PRO A 19 -9.85 -6.08 -38.23
C PRO A 19 -8.67 -6.21 -37.26
N SER A 20 -7.51 -6.52 -37.81
CA SER A 20 -6.21 -6.51 -37.15
C SER A 20 -5.69 -5.07 -37.00
N GLU A 21 -6.19 -4.35 -35.98
CA GLU A 21 -5.59 -3.09 -35.52
C GLU A 21 -5.64 -3.04 -33.99
N LEU A 22 -4.72 -3.78 -33.36
CA LEU A 22 -4.41 -3.68 -31.94
C LEU A 22 -2.90 -3.89 -31.74
N ALA A 23 -2.12 -3.13 -32.51
CA ALA A 23 -0.69 -3.02 -32.38
C ALA A 23 -0.28 -1.65 -32.92
N GLU A 24 -0.55 -0.59 -32.14
CA GLU A 24 0.15 0.70 -32.13
C GLU A 24 -0.66 1.71 -31.31
N ALA A 25 -0.57 1.59 -29.99
CA ALA A 25 -0.67 2.74 -29.11
C ALA A 25 0.68 2.84 -28.41
N GLY A 26 1.55 3.67 -28.97
CA GLY A 26 2.92 3.85 -28.56
C GLY A 26 3.07 3.98 -27.05
N PHE A 27 4.01 3.21 -26.53
CA PHE A 27 4.60 3.42 -25.21
C PHE A 27 5.13 4.85 -25.16
N GLY A 28 4.33 5.74 -24.56
CA GLY A 28 4.77 7.03 -24.09
C GLY A 28 5.90 6.80 -23.10
N THR A 29 7.10 7.20 -23.52
CA THR A 29 8.37 7.09 -22.84
C THR A 29 8.27 7.35 -21.34
N ALA A 30 8.90 6.47 -20.59
CA ALA A 30 9.15 6.58 -19.16
C ALA A 30 9.78 7.94 -18.81
N GLN A 31 8.98 8.85 -18.25
CA GLN A 31 9.44 10.10 -17.66
C GLN A 31 8.45 10.54 -16.58
N ASP A 32 8.31 9.73 -15.53
CA ASP A 32 7.73 10.17 -14.25
C ASP A 32 8.25 9.34 -13.06
N ALA A 33 9.38 8.66 -13.25
CA ALA A 33 10.15 7.99 -12.21
C ALA A 33 11.48 8.74 -11.98
N ARG A 34 11.38 9.99 -11.52
CA ARG A 34 12.47 10.69 -10.83
C ARG A 34 11.86 11.45 -9.67
N ASP A 35 11.45 10.69 -8.65
CA ASP A 35 11.35 11.21 -7.30
C ASP A 35 12.74 11.03 -6.68
N LEU A 36 13.69 11.82 -7.17
CA LEU A 36 14.96 12.03 -6.49
C LEU A 36 14.59 12.83 -5.24
N GLY A 37 14.43 12.14 -4.11
CA GLY A 37 14.55 12.79 -2.82
C GLY A 37 15.87 13.58 -2.83
N SER A 38 15.81 14.83 -2.41
CA SER A 38 16.99 15.69 -2.25
C SER A 38 17.96 15.04 -1.27
N VAL A 39 18.92 14.28 -1.80
CA VAL A 39 20.15 13.93 -1.12
C VAL A 39 20.96 15.21 -1.06
N LEU A 40 20.86 15.93 0.06
CA LEU A 40 21.94 16.83 0.45
C LEU A 40 23.18 15.95 0.65
N PRO A 41 24.38 16.39 0.23
CA PRO A 41 25.59 15.63 0.43
C PRO A 41 25.87 15.61 1.93
N ALA A 42 25.52 14.51 2.59
CA ALA A 42 26.18 14.14 3.82
C ALA A 42 27.66 13.99 3.46
N ASN A 43 28.51 14.76 4.13
CA ASN A 43 29.95 14.65 4.04
C ASN A 43 30.36 13.18 3.97
N ALA A 44 31.04 12.83 2.89
CA ALA A 44 31.72 11.55 2.72
C ALA A 44 32.88 11.48 3.72
N SER A 45 32.57 11.12 4.95
CA SER A 45 33.54 10.71 5.98
C SER A 45 32.76 10.21 7.20
N GLU A 46 32.29 8.97 7.12
CA GLU A 46 32.10 8.02 8.23
C GLU A 46 31.27 6.82 7.70
N GLU A 47 31.90 5.97 6.89
CA GLU A 47 31.52 4.55 6.91
C GLU A 47 31.86 4.04 8.31
N ALA A 48 30.94 4.19 9.24
CA ALA A 48 31.01 3.51 10.52
C ALA A 48 30.83 2.00 10.22
N THR A 49 31.95 1.33 9.99
CA THR A 49 32.09 -0.12 10.11
C THR A 49 31.84 -0.51 11.57
N SER A 50 30.58 -0.39 12.01
CA SER A 50 30.13 -1.04 13.23
C SER A 50 30.09 -2.54 12.92
N SER A 51 30.95 -3.29 13.61
CA SER A 51 30.86 -4.75 13.58
C SER A 51 29.44 -5.16 13.99
N PRO A 52 28.84 -6.15 13.31
CA PRO A 52 27.51 -6.60 13.67
C PRO A 52 27.48 -7.08 15.13
N PRO A 53 26.38 -6.87 15.86
CA PRO A 53 26.25 -7.41 17.21
C PRO A 53 26.51 -8.93 17.21
N PRO A 54 27.28 -9.47 18.17
CA PRO A 54 27.62 -10.89 18.21
C PRO A 54 26.39 -11.79 18.13
N GLY A 55 26.43 -12.83 17.29
CA GLY A 55 25.33 -13.78 17.13
C GLY A 55 24.17 -13.30 16.25
N THR A 56 24.30 -12.14 15.61
CA THR A 56 23.30 -11.64 14.64
C THR A 56 23.71 -11.92 13.20
N SER A 57 22.73 -11.92 12.29
CA SER A 57 22.97 -11.96 10.84
C SER A 57 21.81 -11.31 10.08
N LYS A 58 22.04 -10.94 8.82
CA LYS A 58 20.98 -10.46 7.93
C LYS A 58 20.21 -11.64 7.35
N ARG A 59 18.89 -11.58 7.41
CA ARG A 59 17.99 -12.65 6.97
C ARG A 59 16.92 -12.08 6.08
N THR A 60 16.45 -12.84 5.10
CA THR A 60 15.24 -12.47 4.36
C THR A 60 14.06 -12.29 5.33
N PRO A 61 13.10 -11.42 5.01
CA PRO A 61 11.98 -11.15 5.91
C PRO A 61 11.13 -12.39 6.13
N HIS A 62 10.66 -12.54 7.37
CA HIS A 62 9.70 -13.57 7.76
C HIS A 62 8.26 -13.09 7.54
N SER A 63 8.07 -11.78 7.51
CA SER A 63 6.80 -11.13 7.19
C SER A 63 7.03 -9.84 6.43
N ILE A 64 6.09 -9.48 5.54
CA ILE A 64 6.17 -8.26 4.74
C ILE A 64 4.88 -7.44 4.92
N ILE A 65 5.02 -6.15 5.23
CA ILE A 65 3.93 -5.18 5.15
C ILE A 65 3.82 -4.70 3.71
N ILE A 66 2.91 -5.31 2.96
CA ILE A 66 2.81 -5.14 1.50
C ILE A 66 2.08 -3.85 1.08
N GLY A 67 1.40 -3.19 2.00
CA GLY A 67 0.53 -2.07 1.66
C GLY A 67 -0.54 -1.77 2.69
N VAL A 68 -1.50 -0.90 2.37
CA VAL A 68 -1.53 -0.09 1.13
C VAL A 68 -0.82 1.25 1.31
N ARG A 69 -0.34 1.85 0.21
CA ARG A 69 0.13 3.25 0.21
C ARG A 69 -0.92 4.16 0.88
N LYS A 70 -0.46 4.89 1.91
CA LYS A 70 -1.27 5.77 2.79
C LYS A 70 -2.29 5.05 3.69
N GLY A 71 -2.20 3.73 3.82
CA GLY A 71 -2.99 2.95 4.79
C GLY A 71 -2.50 3.04 6.24
N GLY A 72 -1.28 3.57 6.48
CA GLY A 72 -0.68 3.61 7.82
C GLY A 72 0.51 2.65 7.99
N THR A 73 1.07 2.14 6.90
CA THR A 73 2.19 1.17 6.88
C THR A 73 3.39 1.57 7.74
N ARG A 74 3.77 2.86 7.77
CA ARG A 74 4.86 3.33 8.65
C ARG A 74 4.46 3.24 10.12
N ALA A 75 3.24 3.64 10.48
CA ALA A 75 2.76 3.50 11.86
C ALA A 75 2.79 2.04 12.30
N LEU A 76 2.26 1.14 11.48
CA LEU A 76 2.26 -0.29 11.75
C LEU A 76 3.70 -0.83 11.97
N LEU A 77 4.64 -0.50 11.08
CA LEU A 77 6.03 -0.96 11.22
C LEU A 77 6.66 -0.45 12.52
N GLU A 78 6.58 0.85 12.79
CA GLU A 78 7.20 1.48 13.97
C GLU A 78 6.59 0.99 15.28
N MET A 79 5.29 0.69 15.28
CA MET A 79 4.60 0.13 16.45
C MET A 79 4.93 -1.35 16.68
N LEU A 80 5.17 -2.13 15.61
CA LEU A 80 5.63 -3.52 15.72
C LEU A 80 7.09 -3.61 16.15
N ASP A 81 7.92 -2.66 15.75
CA ASP A 81 9.35 -2.60 16.09
C ASP A 81 9.61 -2.37 17.59
N ILE A 82 8.58 -2.06 18.37
CA ILE A 82 8.63 -2.03 19.84
C ILE A 82 8.77 -3.46 20.41
N HIS A 83 8.32 -4.47 19.67
CA HIS A 83 8.35 -5.85 20.11
C HIS A 83 9.80 -6.39 20.12
N PRO A 84 10.29 -6.96 21.24
CA PRO A 84 11.71 -7.36 21.37
C PRO A 84 12.14 -8.45 20.37
N GLU A 85 11.19 -9.25 19.88
CA GLU A 85 11.43 -10.28 18.87
C GLU A 85 11.22 -9.80 17.41
N VAL A 86 11.05 -8.49 17.18
CA VAL A 86 10.93 -7.92 15.83
C VAL A 86 12.20 -7.15 15.49
N ALA A 87 12.68 -7.33 14.26
CA ALA A 87 13.71 -6.49 13.65
C ALA A 87 13.16 -5.89 12.36
N ALA A 88 12.88 -4.59 12.36
CA ALA A 88 12.31 -3.90 11.20
C ALA A 88 13.38 -3.34 10.24
N ALA A 89 13.18 -3.52 8.93
CA ALA A 89 13.93 -2.78 7.93
C ALA A 89 13.53 -1.29 7.97
N ALA A 90 14.52 -0.40 8.11
CA ALA A 90 14.27 1.02 8.33
C ALA A 90 13.59 1.71 7.13
N THR A 91 13.94 1.32 5.91
CA THR A 91 13.53 1.95 4.65
C THR A 91 12.61 1.06 3.82
N GLU A 92 11.86 1.68 2.90
CA GLU A 92 11.10 0.94 1.89
C GLU A 92 12.11 0.40 0.86
N VAL A 93 12.12 -0.91 0.65
CA VAL A 93 13.18 -1.58 -0.11
C VAL A 93 12.91 -1.61 -1.61
N HIS A 94 11.63 -1.63 -2.02
CA HIS A 94 11.23 -1.66 -3.43
C HIS A 94 11.91 -2.78 -4.23
N PHE A 95 12.02 -3.98 -3.66
CA PHE A 95 12.68 -5.11 -4.32
C PHE A 95 11.74 -5.81 -5.31
N PHE A 96 10.49 -6.06 -4.92
CA PHE A 96 9.57 -6.85 -5.73
C PHE A 96 8.75 -6.05 -6.76
N ASP A 97 8.69 -4.72 -6.63
CA ASP A 97 7.96 -3.83 -7.54
C ASP A 97 8.84 -3.08 -8.55
N TRP A 98 10.16 -2.97 -8.35
CA TRP A 98 11.08 -2.37 -9.32
C TRP A 98 11.97 -3.43 -9.96
N ASP A 99 11.92 -3.54 -11.28
CA ASP A 99 12.64 -4.56 -12.03
C ASP A 99 14.16 -4.42 -11.87
N GLU A 100 14.66 -3.18 -11.77
CA GLU A 100 16.09 -2.89 -11.58
C GLU A 100 16.60 -3.39 -10.22
N ASN A 101 15.76 -3.37 -9.18
CA ASN A 101 16.11 -3.90 -7.88
C ASN A 101 15.97 -5.41 -7.85
N TYR A 102 14.88 -5.95 -8.43
CA TYR A 102 14.64 -7.40 -8.49
C TYR A 102 15.78 -8.14 -9.21
N ALA A 103 16.30 -7.56 -10.30
CA ALA A 103 17.40 -8.10 -11.09
C ALA A 103 18.72 -8.25 -10.29
N LYS A 104 18.89 -7.55 -9.17
CA LYS A 104 20.08 -7.67 -8.29
C LYS A 104 20.08 -8.96 -7.45
N GLY A 105 18.97 -9.69 -7.42
CA GLY A 105 18.85 -10.98 -6.77
C GLY A 105 18.60 -10.93 -5.26
N LEU A 106 18.32 -12.11 -4.69
CA LEU A 106 17.91 -12.26 -3.29
C LEU A 106 19.02 -11.94 -2.28
N GLU A 107 20.29 -12.08 -2.67
CA GLU A 107 21.40 -11.69 -1.80
C GLU A 107 21.44 -10.19 -1.58
N TRP A 108 21.27 -9.39 -2.64
CA TRP A 108 21.13 -7.95 -2.54
C TRP A 108 19.93 -7.57 -1.65
N TYR A 109 18.80 -8.25 -1.79
CA TYR A 109 17.64 -8.03 -0.93
C TYR A 109 17.92 -8.34 0.54
N ARG A 110 18.54 -9.49 0.83
CA ARG A 110 18.96 -9.89 2.19
C ARG A 110 19.90 -8.86 2.81
N ASP A 111 20.81 -8.30 2.03
CA ASP A 111 21.81 -7.35 2.54
C ASP A 111 21.23 -5.99 2.94
N LEU A 112 19.99 -5.69 2.53
CA LEU A 112 19.25 -4.52 3.00
C LEU A 112 18.49 -4.75 4.32
N MET A 113 18.42 -5.99 4.78
CA MET A 113 17.73 -6.35 6.02
C MET A 113 18.57 -5.96 7.24
N PRO A 114 17.93 -5.67 8.39
CA PRO A 114 18.65 -5.45 9.64
C PRO A 114 19.33 -6.74 10.10
N TYR A 115 20.39 -6.58 10.89
CA TYR A 115 20.93 -7.68 11.68
C TYR A 115 19.89 -8.12 12.72
N SER A 116 19.67 -9.43 12.82
CA SER A 116 18.70 -10.01 13.75
C SER A 116 19.25 -11.27 14.41
N TYR A 117 18.81 -11.55 15.64
CA TYR A 117 19.09 -12.81 16.32
C TYR A 117 18.22 -13.94 15.77
N PRO A 118 18.62 -15.23 15.92
CA PRO A 118 17.85 -16.37 15.42
C PRO A 118 16.40 -16.47 15.93
N HIS A 119 16.10 -15.92 17.10
CA HIS A 119 14.75 -15.94 17.69
C HIS A 119 13.87 -14.77 17.23
N GLN A 120 14.43 -13.77 16.54
CA GLN A 120 13.69 -12.61 16.06
C GLN A 120 13.14 -12.86 14.66
N ILE A 121 12.04 -12.19 14.34
CA ILE A 121 11.51 -12.10 12.99
C ILE A 121 11.92 -10.79 12.33
N THR A 122 12.36 -10.89 11.09
CA THR A 122 12.64 -9.71 10.24
C THR A 122 11.37 -9.28 9.51
N ILE A 123 11.04 -7.98 9.57
CA ILE A 123 9.90 -7.40 8.87
C ILE A 123 10.36 -6.28 7.93
N GLU A 124 9.92 -6.33 6.68
CA GLU A 124 10.10 -5.25 5.71
C GLU A 124 8.74 -4.65 5.31
N LYS A 125 8.75 -3.43 4.79
CA LYS A 125 7.55 -2.68 4.48
C LYS A 125 7.73 -1.81 3.25
N THR A 126 7.13 -2.23 2.14
CA THR A 126 7.04 -1.43 0.91
C THR A 126 5.57 -1.35 0.49
N PRO A 127 4.92 -0.18 0.59
CA PRO A 127 3.49 -0.05 0.33
C PRO A 127 3.09 -0.26 -1.13
N GLY A 128 4.06 -0.15 -2.05
CA GLY A 128 3.87 -0.32 -3.48
C GLY A 128 3.57 -1.75 -3.89
N TYR A 129 4.00 -2.74 -3.09
CA TYR A 129 3.82 -4.15 -3.41
C TYR A 129 2.35 -4.50 -3.61
N PHE A 130 1.45 -4.04 -2.72
CA PHE A 130 0.03 -4.41 -2.79
C PHE A 130 -0.60 -4.10 -4.15
N THR A 131 -0.22 -2.97 -4.75
CA THR A 131 -0.76 -2.51 -6.05
C THR A 131 0.14 -2.86 -7.24
N SER A 132 1.20 -3.65 -7.03
CA SER A 132 2.06 -4.16 -8.09
C SER A 132 1.46 -5.43 -8.68
N ALA A 133 1.47 -5.53 -10.01
CA ALA A 133 1.02 -6.74 -10.69
C ALA A 133 1.99 -7.92 -10.48
N LEU A 134 3.29 -7.64 -10.35
CA LEU A 134 4.37 -8.65 -10.31
C LEU A 134 4.79 -9.05 -8.90
N ALA A 135 4.56 -8.19 -7.90
CA ALA A 135 5.03 -8.45 -6.53
C ALA A 135 4.50 -9.76 -5.93
N PRO A 136 3.22 -10.16 -6.09
CA PRO A 136 2.71 -11.40 -5.49
C PRO A 136 3.45 -12.65 -5.97
N GLU A 137 3.66 -12.78 -7.28
CA GLU A 137 4.37 -13.92 -7.88
C GLU A 137 5.83 -13.97 -7.42
N ARG A 138 6.51 -12.82 -7.42
CA ARG A 138 7.92 -12.73 -7.02
C ARG A 138 8.12 -13.04 -5.54
N ILE A 139 7.24 -12.56 -4.67
CA ILE A 139 7.27 -12.87 -3.23
C ILE A 139 6.97 -14.35 -3.00
N CYS A 140 6.01 -14.93 -3.73
CA CYS A 140 5.68 -16.35 -3.63
C CYS A 140 6.85 -17.24 -4.07
N SER A 141 7.57 -16.81 -5.12
CA SER A 141 8.78 -17.47 -5.61
C SER A 141 9.93 -17.44 -4.58
N MET A 142 10.04 -16.38 -3.78
CA MET A 142 11.02 -16.31 -2.68
C MET A 142 10.60 -17.22 -1.52
N ASN A 143 9.35 -17.12 -1.07
CA ASN A 143 8.82 -17.90 0.03
C ASN A 143 7.29 -17.98 -0.07
N SER A 144 6.79 -19.11 -0.56
CA SER A 144 5.35 -19.36 -0.70
C SER A 144 4.59 -19.43 0.63
N SER A 145 5.30 -19.67 1.74
CA SER A 145 4.75 -19.80 3.09
C SER A 145 4.86 -18.52 3.93
N ILE A 146 5.31 -17.42 3.35
CA ILE A 146 5.51 -16.15 4.08
C ILE A 146 4.17 -15.59 4.60
N LYS A 147 4.22 -14.91 5.75
CA LYS A 147 3.09 -14.17 6.29
C LYS A 147 3.08 -12.74 5.74
N LEU A 148 1.91 -12.24 5.38
CA LEU A 148 1.74 -10.92 4.78
C LEU A 148 0.84 -10.05 5.65
N LEU A 149 1.26 -8.82 5.89
CA LEU A 149 0.48 -7.80 6.58
C LEU A 149 -0.03 -6.77 5.57
N LEU A 150 -1.34 -6.56 5.55
CA LEU A 150 -2.00 -5.58 4.71
C LEU A 150 -2.78 -4.61 5.60
N ILE A 151 -2.36 -3.34 5.66
CA ILE A 151 -3.10 -2.31 6.39
C ILE A 151 -3.95 -1.47 5.44
N LEU A 152 -5.26 -1.43 5.68
CA LEU A 152 -6.23 -0.70 4.86
C LEU A 152 -6.99 0.33 5.69
N ARG A 153 -7.37 1.43 5.04
CA ARG A 153 -8.26 2.47 5.56
C ARG A 153 -9.44 2.64 4.63
N ASP A 154 -10.44 3.41 5.05
CA ASP A 154 -11.49 3.89 4.16
C ASP A 154 -10.88 4.34 2.82
N PRO A 155 -11.36 3.77 1.69
CA PRO A 155 -10.71 3.97 0.40
C PRO A 155 -10.81 5.41 -0.09
N ALA A 156 -11.85 6.17 0.27
CA ALA A 156 -11.98 7.58 -0.09
C ALA A 156 -11.01 8.43 0.75
N GLU A 157 -10.91 8.19 2.06
CA GLU A 157 -9.90 8.82 2.92
C GLU A 157 -8.48 8.51 2.44
N ARG A 158 -8.22 7.28 1.97
CA ARG A 158 -6.93 6.90 1.39
C ARG A 158 -6.63 7.66 0.10
N VAL A 159 -7.62 7.90 -0.77
CA VAL A 159 -7.47 8.75 -1.97
C VAL A 159 -7.04 10.16 -1.58
N ILE A 160 -7.75 10.77 -0.63
CA ILE A 160 -7.47 12.13 -0.15
C ILE A 160 -6.07 12.19 0.46
N SER A 161 -5.70 11.19 1.28
CA SER A 161 -4.37 11.13 1.88
C SER A 161 -3.23 10.97 0.85
N ASP A 162 -3.48 10.22 -0.23
CA ASP A 162 -2.52 10.05 -1.34
C ASP A 162 -2.32 11.37 -2.10
N TYR A 163 -3.42 12.07 -2.43
CA TYR A 163 -3.36 13.42 -2.97
C TYR A 163 -2.57 14.36 -2.05
N THR A 164 -2.89 14.40 -0.76
CA THR A 164 -2.26 15.30 0.21
C THR A 164 -0.75 15.08 0.27
N GLN A 165 -0.29 13.82 0.23
CA GLN A 165 1.15 13.54 0.18
C GLN A 165 1.80 14.14 -1.08
N VAL A 166 1.21 13.92 -2.25
CA VAL A 166 1.75 14.42 -3.52
C VAL A 166 1.72 15.95 -3.55
N TYR A 167 0.66 16.57 -3.03
CA TYR A 167 0.50 18.01 -2.91
C TYR A 167 1.65 18.63 -2.11
N PHE A 168 1.90 18.13 -0.89
CA PHE A 168 2.97 18.65 -0.04
C PHE A 168 4.36 18.38 -0.61
N ASN A 169 4.61 17.19 -1.19
CA ASN A 169 5.88 16.91 -1.87
C ASN A 169 6.12 17.90 -3.02
N ARG A 170 5.07 18.29 -3.77
CA ARG A 170 5.20 19.29 -4.84
C ARG A 170 5.48 20.69 -4.30
N LEU A 171 4.83 21.09 -3.21
CA LEU A 171 5.12 22.36 -2.54
C LEU A 171 6.57 22.44 -2.07
N GLU A 172 7.06 21.41 -1.37
CA GLU A 172 8.45 21.33 -0.88
C GLU A 172 9.46 21.38 -2.02
N ASN A 173 9.10 20.84 -3.19
CA ASN A 173 9.94 20.85 -4.40
C ASN A 173 9.68 22.05 -5.33
N HIS A 174 8.96 23.08 -4.90
CA HIS A 174 8.65 24.28 -5.70
C HIS A 174 7.98 23.98 -7.06
N LYS A 175 7.18 22.91 -7.13
CA LYS A 175 6.42 22.49 -8.32
C LYS A 175 4.98 22.99 -8.25
N PRO A 176 4.31 23.22 -9.39
CA PRO A 176 2.91 23.64 -9.41
C PRO A 176 2.02 22.58 -8.77
N VAL A 177 1.05 23.04 -7.98
CA VAL A 177 0.02 22.21 -7.35
C VAL A 177 -1.35 22.51 -7.93
N GLN A 178 -2.27 21.56 -7.82
CA GLN A 178 -3.64 21.68 -8.29
C GLN A 178 -4.57 21.25 -7.16
N ALA A 179 -5.76 21.85 -7.09
CA ALA A 179 -6.81 21.40 -6.19
C ALA A 179 -7.20 19.93 -6.46
N ILE A 180 -7.65 19.23 -5.43
CA ILE A 180 -8.01 17.81 -5.52
C ILE A 180 -9.16 17.57 -6.49
N GLU A 181 -10.12 18.50 -6.57
CA GLU A 181 -11.25 18.45 -7.49
C GLU A 181 -10.80 18.37 -8.95
N ASN A 182 -9.74 19.08 -9.34
CA ASN A 182 -9.22 19.07 -10.70
C ASN A 182 -8.59 17.72 -11.09
N LEU A 183 -8.21 16.91 -10.10
CA LEU A 183 -7.67 15.58 -10.30
C LEU A 183 -8.77 14.51 -10.22
N LEU A 184 -9.75 14.71 -9.32
CA LEU A 184 -10.88 13.81 -9.13
C LEU A 184 -11.96 13.94 -10.20
N VAL A 185 -12.11 15.10 -10.84
CA VAL A 185 -13.16 15.36 -11.83
C VAL A 185 -12.54 15.76 -13.16
N ARG A 186 -13.00 15.14 -14.24
CA ARG A 186 -12.63 15.49 -15.61
C ARG A 186 -13.89 15.48 -16.48
N ASN A 187 -14.09 16.54 -17.25
CA ASN A 187 -15.27 16.72 -18.11
C ASN A 187 -16.61 16.53 -17.36
N GLY A 188 -16.69 17.03 -16.12
CA GLY A 188 -17.90 16.96 -15.30
C GLY A 188 -18.19 15.60 -14.64
N ALA A 189 -17.31 14.60 -14.81
CA ALA A 189 -17.46 13.26 -14.23
C ALA A 189 -16.24 12.84 -13.41
N LEU A 190 -16.41 11.85 -12.54
CA LEU A 190 -15.33 11.28 -11.74
C LEU A 190 -14.23 10.71 -12.67
N ASN A 191 -13.00 11.17 -12.48
CA ASN A 191 -11.82 10.70 -13.19
C ASN A 191 -11.33 9.37 -12.60
N VAL A 192 -12.01 8.27 -12.95
CA VAL A 192 -11.69 6.92 -12.44
C VAL A 192 -10.25 6.49 -12.74
N ARG A 193 -9.59 7.08 -13.76
CA ARG A 193 -8.20 6.79 -14.12
C ARG A 193 -7.18 7.46 -13.19
N TYR A 194 -7.59 8.32 -12.27
CA TYR A 194 -6.69 8.93 -11.31
C TYR A 194 -6.00 7.84 -10.48
N LYS A 195 -4.65 7.83 -10.46
CA LYS A 195 -3.85 6.77 -9.84
C LYS A 195 -4.22 6.53 -8.37
N ALA A 196 -4.61 7.56 -7.62
CA ALA A 196 -5.06 7.36 -6.25
C ALA A 196 -6.39 6.57 -6.19
N ILE A 197 -7.36 6.83 -7.06
CA ILE A 197 -8.58 6.03 -7.11
C ILE A 197 -8.25 4.57 -7.44
N GLN A 198 -7.39 4.34 -8.44
CA GLN A 198 -6.99 3.00 -8.85
C GLN A 198 -6.32 2.20 -7.72
N ARG A 199 -5.49 2.83 -6.88
CA ARG A 199 -4.89 2.19 -5.69
C ARG A 199 -5.88 1.89 -4.57
N SER A 200 -7.05 2.53 -4.58
CA SER A 200 -8.14 2.31 -3.62
C SER A 200 -9.09 1.17 -4.04
N LEU A 201 -8.92 0.59 -5.22
CA LEU A 201 -9.71 -0.58 -5.68
C LEU A 201 -9.17 -1.86 -5.04
N TYR A 202 -9.37 -2.01 -3.73
CA TYR A 202 -8.73 -3.08 -2.96
C TYR A 202 -9.11 -4.48 -3.43
N ASP A 203 -10.33 -4.69 -3.93
CA ASP A 203 -10.79 -5.97 -4.48
C ASP A 203 -9.99 -6.40 -5.72
N VAL A 204 -9.66 -5.45 -6.60
CA VAL A 204 -8.84 -5.69 -7.80
C VAL A 204 -7.46 -6.18 -7.41
N HIS A 205 -6.79 -5.48 -6.50
CA HIS A 205 -5.45 -5.82 -6.05
C HIS A 205 -5.45 -7.12 -5.24
N MET A 206 -6.37 -7.27 -4.29
CA MET A 206 -6.50 -8.46 -3.45
C MET A 206 -6.73 -9.72 -4.29
N ARG A 207 -7.49 -9.64 -5.38
CA ARG A 207 -7.66 -10.77 -6.32
C ARG A 207 -6.33 -11.25 -6.90
N ASN A 208 -5.38 -10.35 -7.16
CA ASN A 208 -4.05 -10.75 -7.62
C ASN A 208 -3.29 -11.51 -6.53
N TRP A 209 -3.29 -11.01 -5.31
CA TRP A 209 -2.63 -11.66 -4.17
C TRP A 209 -3.20 -13.05 -3.87
N LEU A 210 -4.53 -13.19 -3.90
CA LEU A 210 -5.22 -14.46 -3.62
C LEU A 210 -4.98 -15.56 -4.67
N ARG A 211 -4.36 -15.25 -5.82
CA ARG A 211 -3.88 -16.28 -6.77
C ARG A 211 -2.61 -16.97 -6.32
N HIS A 212 -1.83 -16.32 -5.45
CA HIS A 212 -0.51 -16.77 -5.03
C HIS A 212 -0.43 -17.13 -3.55
N PHE A 213 -1.28 -16.51 -2.72
CA PHE A 213 -1.31 -16.73 -1.28
C PHE A 213 -2.72 -17.04 -0.79
N PRO A 214 -2.89 -18.06 0.06
CA PRO A 214 -4.16 -18.29 0.74
C PRO A 214 -4.45 -17.13 1.71
N LEU A 215 -5.74 -16.85 1.95
CA LEU A 215 -6.17 -15.74 2.81
C LEU A 215 -5.62 -15.88 4.23
N GLU A 216 -5.42 -17.11 4.71
CA GLU A 216 -4.89 -17.44 6.03
C GLU A 216 -3.43 -16.98 6.22
N GLN A 217 -2.67 -16.76 5.13
CA GLN A 217 -1.33 -16.17 5.16
C GLN A 217 -1.35 -14.64 5.11
N MET A 218 -2.53 -14.01 5.10
CA MET A 218 -2.69 -12.57 4.96
C MET A 218 -3.49 -12.00 6.13
N HIS A 219 -2.85 -11.15 6.93
CA HIS A 219 -3.55 -10.42 7.99
C HIS A 219 -3.87 -8.99 7.57
N ILE A 220 -5.17 -8.68 7.59
CA ILE A 220 -5.67 -7.35 7.22
C ILE A 220 -5.85 -6.50 8.47
N VAL A 221 -4.94 -5.55 8.67
CA VAL A 221 -5.00 -4.56 9.76
C VAL A 221 -6.01 -3.48 9.39
N ASN A 222 -6.93 -3.19 10.32
CA ASN A 222 -7.84 -2.05 10.18
C ASN A 222 -7.08 -0.76 10.54
N GLY A 223 -6.64 -0.03 9.53
CA GLY A 223 -5.90 1.21 9.69
C GLY A 223 -6.72 2.34 10.30
N ASP A 224 -8.05 2.34 10.15
CA ASP A 224 -8.91 3.32 10.81
C ASP A 224 -8.96 3.03 12.33
N ALA A 225 -9.05 1.75 12.71
CA ALA A 225 -8.94 1.36 14.12
C ALA A 225 -7.53 1.64 14.68
N LEU A 226 -6.47 1.36 13.93
CA LEU A 226 -5.09 1.60 14.37
C LEU A 226 -4.83 3.08 14.70
N ILE A 227 -5.48 4.01 13.99
CA ILE A 227 -5.37 5.46 14.24
C ILE A 227 -6.02 5.83 15.60
N HIS A 228 -7.14 5.20 15.94
CA HIS A 228 -7.95 5.55 17.11
C HIS A 228 -7.61 4.76 18.37
N ASP A 229 -7.25 3.50 18.24
CA ASP A 229 -6.85 2.62 19.33
C ASP A 229 -5.86 1.56 18.78
N PRO A 230 -4.54 1.80 18.88
CA PRO A 230 -3.56 0.97 18.20
C PRO A 230 -3.39 -0.42 18.83
N LEU A 231 -3.54 -0.55 20.15
CA LEU A 231 -3.18 -1.77 20.88
C LEU A 231 -3.98 -3.01 20.42
N PRO A 232 -5.32 -2.97 20.31
CA PRO A 232 -6.09 -4.13 19.89
C PRO A 232 -5.77 -4.63 18.48
N GLU A 233 -5.40 -3.73 17.56
CA GLU A 233 -4.95 -4.13 16.21
C GLU A 233 -3.56 -4.77 16.26
N LEU A 234 -2.63 -4.23 17.05
CA LEU A 234 -1.28 -4.79 17.20
C LEU A 234 -1.30 -6.17 17.86
N GLN A 235 -2.15 -6.39 18.86
CA GLN A 235 -2.34 -7.71 19.48
C GLN A 235 -2.92 -8.75 18.51
N LYS A 236 -3.67 -8.33 17.49
CA LYS A 236 -4.08 -9.23 16.39
C LYS A 236 -2.89 -9.59 15.52
N VAL A 237 -2.00 -8.64 15.26
CA VAL A 237 -0.77 -8.86 14.49
C VAL A 237 0.20 -9.77 15.25
N GLU A 238 0.42 -9.57 16.55
CA GLU A 238 1.27 -10.44 17.38
C GLU A 238 0.81 -11.90 17.27
N ARG A 239 -0.50 -12.15 17.49
CA ARG A 239 -1.08 -13.49 17.35
C ARG A 239 -0.93 -14.05 15.94
N PHE A 240 -1.18 -13.24 14.91
CA PHE A 240 -1.02 -13.67 13.52
C PHE A 240 0.43 -14.05 13.21
N LEU A 241 1.41 -13.32 13.73
CA LEU A 241 2.83 -13.59 13.53
C LEU A 241 3.38 -14.69 14.45
N ASN A 242 2.59 -15.19 15.40
CA ASN A 242 3.00 -16.11 16.47
C ASN A 242 4.04 -15.49 17.43
N LEU A 243 3.94 -14.19 17.67
CA LEU A 243 4.74 -13.48 18.67
C LEU A 243 4.08 -13.57 20.05
N PRO A 244 4.86 -13.62 21.14
CA PRO A 244 4.32 -13.45 22.49
C PRO A 244 3.68 -12.06 22.66
N PRO A 245 2.64 -11.89 23.49
CA PRO A 245 2.01 -10.59 23.70
C PRO A 245 2.92 -9.68 24.54
N ARG A 246 3.75 -8.87 23.89
CA ARG A 246 4.71 -7.96 24.55
C ARG A 246 4.36 -6.49 24.36
N ILE A 247 3.61 -6.15 23.32
CA ILE A 247 3.11 -4.80 23.12
C ILE A 247 1.96 -4.52 24.11
N VAL A 248 2.10 -3.46 24.89
CA VAL A 248 1.17 -3.11 25.98
C VAL A 248 0.69 -1.65 25.86
N ALA A 249 -0.38 -1.32 26.58
CA ALA A 249 -0.99 0.02 26.53
C ALA A 249 -0.01 1.15 26.88
N SER A 250 0.93 0.90 27.81
CA SER A 250 1.92 1.90 28.23
C SER A 250 2.94 2.27 27.15
N ASN A 251 3.03 1.48 26.06
CA ASN A 251 3.82 1.82 24.88
C ASN A 251 3.19 2.93 24.03
N PHE A 252 1.94 3.34 24.30
CA PHE A 252 1.24 4.33 23.50
C PHE A 252 0.75 5.49 24.37
N TYR A 253 0.82 6.69 23.81
CA TYR A 253 0.21 7.88 24.40
C TYR A 253 -0.34 8.76 23.29
N PHE A 254 -1.49 9.38 23.53
CA PHE A 254 -2.08 10.29 22.54
C PHE A 254 -1.44 11.66 22.66
N ASN A 255 -0.83 12.15 21.59
CA ASN A 255 -0.24 13.48 21.55
C ASN A 255 -1.25 14.47 20.94
N GLN A 256 -1.75 15.40 21.75
CA GLN A 256 -2.78 16.36 21.34
C GLN A 256 -2.31 17.28 20.21
N THR A 257 -1.07 17.75 20.26
CA THR A 257 -0.48 18.62 19.22
C THR A 257 -0.33 17.87 17.89
N LYS A 258 0.09 16.61 17.94
CA LYS A 258 0.23 15.76 16.76
C LYS A 258 -1.14 15.31 16.22
N GLY A 259 -2.13 15.12 17.10
CA GLY A 259 -3.44 14.57 16.79
C GLY A 259 -3.44 13.05 16.58
N PHE A 260 -2.38 12.35 17.00
CA PHE A 260 -2.21 10.90 16.81
C PHE A 260 -1.52 10.27 18.01
N TYR A 261 -1.65 8.94 18.13
CA TYR A 261 -0.85 8.15 19.06
C TYR A 261 0.64 8.18 18.69
N CYS A 262 1.46 8.35 19.71
CA CYS A 262 2.91 8.29 19.67
C CYS A 262 3.40 7.11 20.53
N ILE A 263 4.68 6.77 20.36
CA ILE A 263 5.30 5.55 20.87
C ILE A 263 6.17 5.88 22.08
N ARG A 264 6.07 5.05 23.11
CA ARG A 264 6.99 4.98 24.25
C ARG A 264 7.69 3.62 24.25
N SER A 265 9.01 3.62 24.07
CA SER A 265 9.86 2.43 24.10
C SER A 265 11.21 2.79 24.68
N ASP A 266 11.79 1.89 25.49
CA ASP A 266 13.17 2.02 25.99
C ASP A 266 13.46 3.36 26.69
N GLY A 267 12.49 3.85 27.47
CA GLY A 267 12.58 5.12 28.18
C GLY A 267 12.52 6.37 27.27
N ARG A 268 12.23 6.20 25.97
CA ARG A 268 12.11 7.29 25.00
C ARG A 268 10.68 7.42 24.51
N GLU A 269 10.28 8.66 24.29
CA GLU A 269 9.02 9.02 23.63
C GLU A 269 9.29 9.56 22.24
N ARG A 270 8.55 9.07 21.25
CA ARG A 270 8.70 9.50 19.86
C ARG A 270 7.37 9.47 19.12
N CYS A 271 7.12 10.51 18.34
CA CYS A 271 6.03 10.54 17.38
C CYS A 271 6.53 10.18 15.98
N LEU A 272 5.61 9.82 15.09
CA LEU A 272 5.94 9.64 13.68
C LEU A 272 6.35 10.99 13.04
N HIS A 273 7.26 10.91 12.06
CA HIS A 273 7.76 12.04 11.27
C HIS A 273 6.64 12.99 10.80
N GLU A 274 6.95 14.26 10.60
CA GLU A 274 6.01 15.33 10.24
C GLU A 274 5.20 15.03 8.97
N SER A 275 5.79 14.31 8.03
CA SER A 275 5.11 13.83 6.82
C SER A 275 3.98 12.81 7.07
N LYS A 276 3.80 12.34 8.31
CA LYS A 276 2.71 11.45 8.75
C LYS A 276 1.67 12.24 9.54
N GLY A 277 0.40 12.07 9.17
CA GLY A 277 -0.72 12.80 9.78
C GLY A 277 -0.94 14.21 9.22
N ARG A 278 -0.56 14.48 7.97
CA ARG A 278 -0.79 15.79 7.34
C ARG A 278 -2.29 16.10 7.24
N PRO A 279 -2.73 17.35 7.45
CA PRO A 279 -4.13 17.74 7.34
C PRO A 279 -4.64 17.49 5.91
N HIS A 280 -5.83 16.90 5.81
CA HIS A 280 -6.50 16.66 4.54
C HIS A 280 -7.18 17.95 4.04
N PRO A 281 -7.22 18.21 2.72
CA PRO A 281 -8.01 19.31 2.18
C PRO A 281 -9.51 19.05 2.41
N SER A 282 -10.29 20.13 2.47
CA SER A 282 -11.74 20.01 2.29
C SER A 282 -12.01 19.61 0.84
N VAL A 283 -12.91 18.65 0.64
CA VAL A 283 -13.34 18.19 -0.69
C VAL A 283 -14.80 18.55 -0.86
N ASN A 284 -15.16 19.07 -2.04
CA ASN A 284 -16.57 19.32 -2.37
C ASN A 284 -17.45 18.08 -2.09
N GLY A 285 -18.56 18.28 -1.35
CA GLY A 285 -19.42 17.19 -0.90
C GLY A 285 -20.01 16.33 -2.02
N THR A 286 -20.36 16.94 -3.16
CA THR A 286 -20.85 16.22 -4.34
C THR A 286 -19.76 15.33 -4.94
N VAL A 287 -18.54 15.85 -5.07
CA VAL A 287 -17.38 15.09 -5.59
C VAL A 287 -17.03 13.94 -4.65
N LEU A 288 -17.04 14.18 -3.34
CA LEU A 288 -16.79 13.14 -2.34
C LEU A 288 -17.86 12.05 -2.38
N GLN A 289 -19.14 12.43 -2.52
CA GLN A 289 -20.24 11.48 -2.66
C GLN A 289 -20.12 10.64 -3.95
N GLN A 290 -19.71 11.25 -5.07
CA GLN A 290 -19.43 10.53 -6.30
C GLN A 290 -18.30 9.50 -6.11
N LEU A 291 -17.21 9.90 -5.45
CA LEU A 291 -16.09 9.01 -5.14
C LEU A 291 -16.52 7.82 -4.27
N ARG A 292 -17.25 8.07 -3.18
CA ARG A 292 -17.77 7.01 -2.29
C ARG A 292 -18.74 6.08 -3.02
N SER A 293 -19.63 6.65 -3.83
CA SER A 293 -20.60 5.86 -4.62
C SER A 293 -19.88 4.94 -5.61
N TYR A 294 -18.82 5.42 -6.27
CA TYR A 294 -17.99 4.61 -7.14
C TYR A 294 -17.26 3.48 -6.40
N LEU A 295 -16.71 3.75 -5.21
CA LEU A 295 -15.95 2.78 -4.42
C LEU A 295 -16.83 1.74 -3.71
N ARG A 296 -18.14 2.00 -3.56
CA ARG A 296 -19.06 1.13 -2.79
C ARG A 296 -19.12 -0.30 -3.31
N GLU A 297 -19.23 -0.50 -4.62
CA GLU A 297 -19.27 -1.85 -5.21
C GLU A 297 -17.94 -2.59 -4.99
N HIS A 298 -16.82 -1.89 -5.16
CA HIS A 298 -15.48 -2.41 -4.88
C HIS A 298 -15.30 -2.80 -3.40
N ASN A 299 -15.86 -2.03 -2.47
CA ASN A 299 -15.85 -2.37 -1.04
C ASN A 299 -16.62 -3.67 -0.77
N GLN A 300 -17.83 -3.81 -1.34
CA GLN A 300 -18.63 -5.02 -1.19
C GLN A 300 -17.96 -6.25 -1.82
N ASN A 301 -17.30 -6.08 -2.96
CA ASN A 301 -16.48 -7.12 -3.58
C ASN A 301 -15.34 -7.55 -2.65
N PHE A 302 -14.60 -6.58 -2.11
CA PHE A 302 -13.49 -6.83 -1.20
C PHE A 302 -13.96 -7.57 0.06
N PHE A 303 -15.04 -7.11 0.71
CA PHE A 303 -15.57 -7.74 1.92
C PHE A 303 -15.95 -9.21 1.72
N ARG A 304 -16.54 -9.53 0.57
CA ARG A 304 -16.85 -10.92 0.20
C ARG A 304 -15.58 -11.74 0.01
N MET A 305 -14.56 -11.20 -0.65
CA MET A 305 -13.29 -11.90 -0.87
C MET A 305 -12.58 -12.23 0.45
N VAL A 306 -12.57 -11.28 1.39
CA VAL A 306 -11.81 -11.41 2.65
C VAL A 306 -12.64 -11.87 3.83
N LYS A 307 -13.93 -12.20 3.60
CA LYS A 307 -14.89 -12.70 4.60
C LYS A 307 -14.97 -11.80 5.85
N ARG A 308 -14.83 -10.48 5.67
CA ARG A 308 -14.82 -9.48 6.74
C ARG A 308 -15.30 -8.14 6.19
N THR A 309 -16.10 -7.43 6.97
CA THR A 309 -16.55 -6.06 6.67
C THR A 309 -15.73 -5.02 7.43
N PHE A 310 -15.69 -3.82 6.88
CA PHE A 310 -15.12 -2.62 7.50
C PHE A 310 -16.17 -1.52 7.42
N ASN A 311 -16.21 -0.62 8.42
CA ASN A 311 -17.19 0.47 8.49
C ASN A 311 -16.76 1.66 7.60
N TRP A 312 -16.63 1.41 6.30
CA TRP A 312 -16.28 2.40 5.29
C TRP A 312 -17.53 3.03 4.67
N GLN A 313 -17.42 4.28 4.19
CA GLN A 313 -18.56 5.05 3.67
C GLN A 313 -18.85 4.82 2.17
#